data_AF-A0A6B3GXH5-F1
#
_entry.id   AF-A0A6B3GXH5-F1
#
_cell.length_a   1.000
_cell.length_b   1.000
_cell.length_c   1.000
_cell.angle_alpha   90.00
_cell.angle_beta   90.00
_cell.angle_gamma   90.00
#
_symmetry.space_group_name_H-M   'P 1'
#
loop_
_entity.id
_entity.type
_entity.pdbx_description
1 polymer ?
#
loop_
_entity_poly.entity_id
_entity_poly.type
_entity_poly.pdbx_seq_one_letter_code
_entity_poly.pdbx_strand_id
1 'polypeptide(L)'
;LPPDDKRVIGTIEAIQRELSTEDGFILRYPTEGEDAGVDGLEGDEGAFLACSFWMADDLAMIGRVDEARQLFEKLLSLRNDLGLLAEEWDSNLQRQVGNFPQAF
;
A
#
# COMPACT_ATOMS: atom_id res chain seq x y z
N LEU A 1 11.00 10.30 -15.09
CA LEU A 1 11.55 11.53 -14.49
C LEU A 1 12.53 11.12 -13.41
N PRO A 2 13.58 11.90 -13.11
CA PRO A 2 14.46 11.63 -11.97
C PRO A 2 13.66 11.59 -10.65
N PRO A 3 14.05 10.78 -9.64
CA PRO A 3 13.34 10.70 -8.36
C PRO A 3 13.23 12.03 -7.60
N ASP A 4 14.21 12.92 -7.78
CA ASP A 4 14.25 14.26 -7.18
C ASP A 4 13.44 15.31 -7.97
N ASP A 5 12.82 14.93 -9.09
CA ASP A 5 11.89 15.80 -9.80
C ASP A 5 10.66 16.08 -8.92
N LYS A 6 10.33 17.35 -8.71
CA LYS A 6 9.19 17.78 -7.88
C LYS A 6 7.87 17.13 -8.26
N ARG A 7 7.70 16.75 -9.53
CA ARG A 7 6.50 16.05 -9.99
C ARG A 7 6.45 14.61 -9.49
N VAL A 8 7.60 13.93 -9.42
CA VAL A 8 7.68 12.57 -8.86
C VAL A 8 7.40 12.60 -7.36
N ILE A 9 8.08 13.48 -6.64
CA ILE A 9 7.87 13.68 -5.19
C ILE A 9 6.40 14.03 -4.92
N GLY A 10 5.84 14.99 -5.67
CA GLY A 10 4.45 15.41 -5.51
C GLY A 10 3.44 14.29 -5.77
N THR A 11 3.70 13.39 -6.72
CA THR A 11 2.85 12.21 -6.94
C THR A 11 2.93 11.23 -5.78
N ILE A 12 4.13 10.92 -5.29
CA ILE A 12 4.32 9.99 -4.15
C ILE A 12 3.63 10.55 -2.90
N GLU A 13 3.79 11.85 -2.62
CA GLU A 13 3.13 12.53 -1.50
C GLU A 13 1.60 12.57 -1.66
N ALA A 14 1.08 12.69 -2.89
CA ALA A 14 -0.36 12.63 -3.15
C ALA A 14 -0.90 11.22 -2.89
N ILE A 15 -0.26 10.18 -3.42
CA ILE A 15 -0.63 8.78 -3.15
C ILE A 15 -0.60 8.51 -1.64
N GLN A 16 0.48 8.91 -0.96
CA GLN A 16 0.61 8.70 0.48
C GLN A 16 -0.49 9.44 1.27
N ARG A 17 -0.91 10.64 0.85
CA ARG A 17 -1.97 11.39 1.54
C ARG A 17 -3.36 10.82 1.27
N GLU A 18 -3.63 10.40 0.05
CA GLU A 18 -4.99 10.12 -0.44
C GLU A 18 -5.36 8.64 -0.39
N LEU A 19 -4.37 7.75 -0.42
CA LEU A 19 -4.58 6.29 -0.48
C LEU A 19 -4.02 5.54 0.73
N SER A 20 -3.44 6.22 1.72
CA SER A 20 -3.00 5.55 2.95
C SER A 20 -4.19 5.19 3.83
N THR A 21 -4.24 3.94 4.29
CA THR A 21 -5.10 3.50 5.39
C THR A 21 -4.64 4.10 6.72
N GLU A 22 -5.47 4.00 7.76
CA GLU A 22 -5.11 4.46 9.12
C GLU A 22 -3.83 3.78 9.65
N ASP A 23 -3.59 2.53 9.24
CA ASP A 23 -2.39 1.78 9.57
C ASP A 23 -1.25 1.98 8.55
N GLY A 24 -1.37 2.91 7.62
CA GLY A 24 -0.28 3.36 6.74
C GLY A 24 0.06 2.41 5.59
N PHE A 25 -0.84 1.49 5.25
CA PHE A 25 -0.77 0.71 4.01
C PHE A 25 -1.49 1.44 2.88
N ILE A 26 -1.30 1.00 1.64
CA ILE A 26 -1.79 1.71 0.45
C ILE A 26 -2.97 0.96 -0.17
N LEU A 27 -4.08 1.67 -0.33
CA LEU A 27 -5.21 1.26 -1.16
C LEU A 27 -4.86 1.40 -2.64
N ARG A 28 -5.47 0.59 -3.50
CA ARG A 28 -5.29 0.70 -4.95
C ARG A 28 -6.04 1.91 -5.53
N TYR A 29 -7.17 2.25 -4.93
CA TYR A 29 -7.99 3.43 -5.21
C TYR A 29 -8.79 3.82 -3.97
N PRO A 30 -9.41 5.02 -3.93
CA PRO A 30 -10.28 5.40 -2.83
C PRO A 30 -11.45 4.42 -2.69
N THR A 31 -11.66 3.87 -1.50
CA THR A 31 -12.81 3.01 -1.18
C THR A 31 -13.96 3.78 -0.53
N GLU A 32 -13.72 5.04 -0.15
CA GLU A 32 -14.70 5.96 0.43
C GLU A 32 -14.69 7.32 -0.30
N GLY A 33 -15.78 8.07 -0.19
CA GLY A 33 -15.92 9.42 -0.79
C GLY A 33 -16.54 9.44 -2.18
N GLU A 34 -16.43 10.59 -2.87
CA GLU A 34 -17.06 10.82 -4.18
C GLU A 34 -16.46 9.95 -5.30
N ASP A 35 -15.22 9.51 -5.13
CA ASP A 35 -14.46 8.71 -6.09
C ASP A 35 -14.44 7.20 -5.74
N ALA A 36 -15.28 6.75 -4.78
CA ALA A 36 -15.38 5.35 -4.40
C ALA A 36 -16.00 4.47 -5.50
N GLY A 37 -15.65 3.18 -5.52
CA GLY A 37 -16.24 2.19 -6.45
C GLY A 37 -15.81 2.36 -7.90
N VAL A 38 -14.60 2.89 -8.14
CA VAL A 38 -14.02 3.08 -9.48
C VAL A 38 -13.81 1.77 -10.26
N ASP A 39 -13.81 0.63 -9.57
CA ASP A 39 -13.75 -0.71 -10.17
C ASP A 39 -15.15 -1.34 -10.41
N GLY A 40 -16.22 -0.65 -10.00
CA GLY A 40 -17.61 -1.12 -10.12
C GLY A 40 -18.01 -2.18 -9.09
N LEU A 41 -17.20 -2.40 -8.04
CA LEU A 41 -17.55 -3.28 -6.92
C LEU A 41 -18.08 -2.47 -5.73
N GLU A 42 -19.06 -3.05 -5.04
CA GLU A 42 -19.57 -2.52 -3.77
C GLU A 42 -18.78 -3.14 -2.60
N GLY A 43 -18.31 -2.31 -1.67
CA GLY A 43 -17.67 -2.76 -0.42
C GLY A 43 -16.34 -2.08 -0.14
N ASP A 44 -15.76 -2.41 1.01
CA ASP A 44 -14.40 -2.02 1.38
C ASP A 44 -13.38 -3.01 0.79
N GLU A 45 -12.33 -2.48 0.16
CA GLU A 45 -11.15 -3.25 -0.27
C GLU A 45 -10.13 -3.30 0.87
N GLY A 46 -9.40 -4.41 1.00
CA GLY A 46 -8.24 -4.44 1.88
C GLY A 46 -7.11 -3.57 1.35
N ALA A 47 -6.15 -3.22 2.20
CA ALA A 47 -4.95 -2.57 1.74
C ALA A 47 -4.17 -3.47 0.78
N PHE A 48 -3.78 -2.96 -0.38
CA PHE A 48 -3.13 -3.74 -1.42
C PHE A 48 -1.62 -3.85 -1.11
N LEU A 49 -1.16 -5.06 -0.81
CA LEU A 49 0.20 -5.24 -0.28
C LEU A 49 1.28 -4.89 -1.30
N ALA A 50 1.05 -5.16 -2.59
CA ALA A 50 1.98 -4.78 -3.65
C ALA A 50 2.16 -3.26 -3.75
N CYS A 51 1.06 -2.50 -3.72
CA CYS A 51 1.08 -1.04 -3.75
C CYS A 51 1.83 -0.48 -2.53
N SER A 52 1.67 -1.12 -1.38
CA SER A 52 2.39 -0.76 -0.16
C SER A 52 3.90 -1.03 -0.26
N PHE A 53 4.31 -2.14 -0.89
CA PHE A 53 5.74 -2.39 -1.16
C PHE A 53 6.31 -1.39 -2.16
N TRP A 54 5.57 -1.03 -3.22
CA TRP A 54 6.01 0.00 -4.16
C TRP A 54 6.14 1.36 -3.50
N MET A 55 5.24 1.74 -2.60
CA MET A 55 5.38 2.95 -1.80
C MET A 55 6.66 2.94 -0.95
N ALA A 56 7.04 1.81 -0.36
CA ALA A 56 8.30 1.70 0.37
C ALA A 56 9.51 1.92 -0.56
N ASP A 57 9.50 1.36 -1.77
CA ASP A 57 10.54 1.58 -2.78
C ASP A 57 10.60 3.05 -3.22
N ASP A 58 9.45 3.65 -3.53
CA ASP A 58 9.31 5.04 -3.93
C ASP A 58 9.84 6.01 -2.85
N LEU A 59 9.49 5.78 -1.59
CA LEU A 59 10.02 6.54 -0.46
C LEU A 59 11.54 6.44 -0.37
N ALA A 60 12.11 5.24 -0.58
CA ALA A 60 13.55 5.06 -0.59
C ALA A 60 14.21 5.81 -1.76
N MET A 61 13.59 5.77 -2.95
CA MET A 61 14.08 6.44 -4.16
C MET A 61 14.12 7.97 -4.02
N ILE A 62 13.17 8.56 -3.28
CA ILE A 62 13.16 10.01 -2.99
C ILE A 62 13.94 10.40 -1.72
N GLY A 63 14.68 9.46 -1.12
CA GLY A 63 15.55 9.70 0.03
C GLY A 63 14.88 9.64 1.40
N ARG A 64 13.58 9.30 1.48
CA ARG A 64 12.83 9.06 2.73
C ARG A 64 13.04 7.64 3.25
N VAL A 65 14.31 7.25 3.40
CA VAL A 65 14.75 5.87 3.65
C VAL A 65 14.26 5.31 4.99
N ASP A 66 14.13 6.14 6.03
CA ASP A 66 13.66 5.67 7.33
C ASP A 66 12.17 5.33 7.30
N GLU A 67 11.36 6.12 6.60
CA GLU A 67 9.93 5.84 6.41
C GLU A 67 9.73 4.62 5.52
N ALA A 68 10.51 4.49 4.44
CA ALA A 68 10.54 3.30 3.60
C ALA A 68 10.82 2.03 4.42
N ARG A 69 11.83 2.07 5.30
CA ARG A 69 12.19 0.93 6.15
C ARG A 69 11.07 0.56 7.11
N GLN A 70 10.46 1.55 7.76
CA GLN A 70 9.34 1.31 8.69
C GLN A 70 8.16 0.63 8.01
N LEU A 71 7.76 1.12 6.82
CA LEU A 71 6.68 0.52 6.04
C LEU A 71 7.05 -0.90 5.59
N PHE A 72 8.27 -1.10 5.08
CA PHE A 72 8.75 -2.40 4.64
C PHE A 72 8.76 -3.44 5.77
N GLU A 73 9.32 -3.09 6.94
CA GLU A 73 9.32 -3.97 8.12
C GLU A 73 7.91 -4.30 8.59
N LYS A 74 6.99 -3.32 8.53
CA LYS A 74 5.58 -3.56 8.84
C LYS A 74 4.94 -4.56 7.88
N LEU A 75 5.15 -4.41 6.57
CA LEU A 75 4.66 -5.36 5.57
C LEU A 75 5.22 -6.78 5.78
N LEU A 76 6.51 -6.86 6.10
CA LEU A 76 7.18 -8.13 6.41
C LEU A 76 6.63 -8.80 7.67
N SER A 77 6.01 -8.05 8.59
CA SER A 77 5.39 -8.61 9.79
C SER A 77 4.05 -9.31 9.52
N LEU A 78 3.42 -9.06 8.36
CA LEU A 78 2.14 -9.67 7.96
C LEU A 78 2.28 -11.08 7.40
N ARG A 79 3.50 -11.51 7.09
CA ARG A 79 3.78 -12.85 6.54
C ARG A 79 3.30 -13.93 7.50
N ASN A 80 2.77 -15.01 6.95
CA ASN A 80 2.47 -16.19 7.75
C ASN A 80 3.77 -16.95 8.15
N ASP A 81 3.61 -18.06 8.85
CA ASP A 81 4.68 -18.95 9.29
C ASP A 81 5.54 -19.53 8.14
N LEU A 82 5.00 -19.59 6.92
CA LEU A 82 5.71 -19.98 5.70
C LEU A 82 6.39 -18.81 4.99
N GLY A 83 6.25 -17.58 5.50
CA GLY A 83 6.79 -16.37 4.88
C GLY A 83 5.94 -15.80 3.74
N LEU A 84 4.69 -16.25 3.58
CA LEU A 84 3.82 -15.91 2.45
C LEU A 84 2.86 -14.75 2.78
N LEU A 85 2.52 -13.99 1.73
CA LEU A 85 1.57 -12.89 1.75
C LEU A 85 0.44 -13.14 0.73
N ALA A 86 -0.75 -12.67 1.06
CA ALA A 86 -1.87 -12.55 0.15
C ALA A 86 -1.79 -11.26 -0.66
N GLU A 87 -2.78 -11.06 -1.50
CA GLU A 87 -2.98 -9.84 -2.28
C GLU A 87 -3.25 -8.62 -1.39
N GLU A 88 -4.11 -8.80 -0.39
CA GLU A 88 -4.64 -7.73 0.43
C GLU A 88 -4.53 -8.00 1.93
N TRP A 89 -4.57 -6.92 2.70
CA TRP A 89 -4.67 -6.94 4.16
C TRP A 89 -5.92 -6.22 4.63
N ASP A 90 -6.76 -6.93 5.37
CA ASP A 90 -7.94 -6.37 6.04
C ASP A 90 -7.50 -5.79 7.39
N SER A 91 -7.38 -4.46 7.46
CA SER A 91 -6.96 -3.75 8.67
C SER A 91 -8.00 -3.79 9.79
N ASN A 92 -9.28 -4.04 9.49
CA ASN A 92 -10.33 -4.13 10.51
C ASN A 92 -10.30 -5.48 11.22
N LEU A 93 -10.20 -6.56 10.45
CA LEU A 93 -10.16 -7.93 10.99
C LEU A 93 -8.75 -8.45 11.23
N GLN A 94 -7.71 -7.68 10.86
CA GLN A 94 -6.30 -7.99 11.01
C GLN A 94 -5.95 -9.37 10.40
N ARG A 95 -6.30 -9.55 9.12
CA ARG A 95 -6.08 -10.82 8.40
C ARG A 95 -5.71 -10.60 6.94
N GLN A 96 -5.01 -11.58 6.37
CA GLN A 96 -4.75 -11.65 4.94
C GLN A 96 -6.04 -12.01 4.17
N VAL A 97 -6.33 -11.31 3.07
CA VAL A 97 -7.51 -11.53 2.21
C VAL A 97 -7.11 -11.46 0.72
N GLY A 98 -8.02 -11.84 -0.17
CA GLY A 98 -7.77 -11.91 -1.61
C GLY A 98 -6.97 -13.14 -2.02
N ASN A 99 -6.29 -13.06 -3.16
CA ASN A 99 -5.51 -14.17 -3.71
C ASN A 99 -4.35 -14.58 -2.78
N PHE A 100 -4.14 -15.90 -2.61
CA PHE A 100 -3.09 -16.43 -1.74
C PHE A 100 -2.46 -17.77 -2.25
N PRO A 101 -1.12 -17.91 -2.22
CA PRO A 101 -0.14 -16.85 -2.02
C PRO A 101 -0.10 -15.95 -3.25
N GLN A 102 0.00 -14.64 -3.05
CA GLN A 102 0.14 -13.71 -4.16
C GLN A 102 1.63 -13.61 -4.52
N ALA A 103 1.95 -14.02 -5.76
CA ALA A 103 3.28 -13.88 -6.32
C ALA A 103 3.34 -12.54 -7.08
N PHE A 104 4.22 -11.64 -6.64
CA PHE A 104 4.47 -10.34 -7.26
C PHE A 104 5.87 -10.30 -7.87
#